data_AF-A0A1C4UDA3-F1
#
_entry.id   AF-A0A1C4UDA3-F1
#
_cell.length_a   1.000
_cell.length_b   1.000
_cell.length_c   1.000
_cell.angle_alpha   90.00
_cell.angle_beta   90.00
_cell.angle_gamma   90.00
#
_symmetry.space_group_name_H-M   'P 1'
#
loop_
_entity.id
_entity.type
_entity.pdbx_description
1 polymer ?
#
loop_
_entity_poly.entity_id
_entity_poly.type
_entity_poly.pdbx_seq_one_letter_code
_entity_poly.pdbx_strand_id
1 'polypeptide(L)' 'MSILRPGDEKFHYSDGSHKWIPPGPDYDQEVWDEQVRQHKQCHLGHEHPKVRIQRLV' A
#
# COMPACT_ATOMS: atom_id res chain seq x y z
N MET A 1 2.64 -12.25 -3.17
CA MET A 1 1.74 -11.41 -3.96
C MET A 1 0.98 -10.52 -2.99
N SER A 2 1.26 -9.22 -2.98
CA SER A 2 0.56 -8.29 -2.09
C SER A 2 -0.89 -8.12 -2.54
N ILE A 3 -1.79 -7.95 -1.59
CA ILE A 3 -3.21 -7.72 -1.86
C ILE A 3 -3.35 -6.28 -2.36
N LEU A 4 -3.75 -6.09 -3.62
CA LEU A 4 -4.08 -4.78 -4.18
C LEU A 4 -5.35 -4.25 -3.48
N ARG A 5 -5.20 -3.24 -2.62
CA ARG A 5 -6.34 -2.58 -1.97
C ARG A 5 -6.75 -1.35 -2.76
N PRO A 6 -8.00 -0.89 -2.64
CA PRO A 6 -8.41 0.40 -3.19
C PRO A 6 -7.47 1.51 -2.69
N GLY A 7 -6.83 2.24 -3.61
CA GLY A 7 -5.80 3.25 -3.31
C GLY A 7 -4.35 2.81 -3.50
N ASP A 8 -4.08 1.50 -3.65
CA ASP A 8 -2.73 0.97 -3.86
C ASP A 8 -2.29 1.04 -5.34
N GLU A 9 -3.20 1.37 -6.26
CA GLU A 9 -2.99 1.36 -7.71
C GLU A 9 -1.81 2.25 -8.14
N LYS A 10 -1.58 3.36 -7.42
CA LYS A 10 -0.43 4.23 -7.69
C LYS A 10 0.91 3.60 -7.32
N PHE A 11 0.91 2.65 -6.37
CA PHE A 11 2.09 1.92 -5.91
C PHE A 11 2.26 0.58 -6.61
N HIS A 12 1.46 0.26 -7.63
CA HIS A 12 1.53 -1.02 -8.34
C HIS A 12 1.47 -0.87 -9.86
N TYR A 13 2.16 -1.75 -10.56
CA TYR A 13 2.04 -1.95 -12.01
C TYR A 13 0.83 -2.84 -12.33
N SER A 14 0.42 -2.87 -13.61
CA SER A 14 -0.74 -3.67 -14.07
C SER A 14 -0.56 -5.18 -13.89
N ASP A 15 0.68 -5.65 -13.70
CA ASP A 15 1.02 -7.04 -13.40
C ASP A 15 0.97 -7.35 -11.88
N GLY A 16 0.62 -6.36 -11.05
CA GLY A 16 0.57 -6.49 -9.59
C GLY A 16 1.92 -6.37 -8.88
N SER A 17 3.00 -6.02 -9.60
CA SER A 17 4.30 -5.70 -8.99
C SER A 17 4.32 -4.28 -8.40
N HIS A 18 5.18 -4.02 -7.41
CA HIS A 18 5.25 -2.71 -6.76
C HIS A 18 6.02 -1.67 -7.58
N LYS A 19 5.52 -0.43 -7.56
CA LYS A 19 6.20 0.78 -8.00
C LYS A 19 6.85 1.45 -6.78
N TRP A 20 8.16 1.60 -6.83
CA TRP A 20 8.92 2.34 -5.82
C TRP A 20 9.44 3.68 -6.35
N ILE A 21 9.18 4.00 -7.61
CA ILE A 21 9.62 5.22 -8.27
C ILE A 21 8.38 6.12 -8.46
N PRO A 22 8.51 7.45 -8.26
CA PRO A 22 7.41 8.36 -8.48
C PRO A 22 6.87 8.28 -9.92
N PRO A 23 5.57 8.54 -10.12
CA PRO A 23 4.92 8.41 -11.42
C PRO A 23 5.33 9.50 -12.43
N GLY A 24 6.07 10.54 -12.01
CA GLY A 24 6.52 11.62 -12.89
C GLY A 24 7.68 12.43 -12.32
N PRO A 25 8.36 13.22 -13.17
CA PRO A 25 9.54 14.01 -12.80
C PRO A 25 9.22 15.21 -11.90
N ASP A 26 7.99 15.71 -11.92
CA ASP A 26 7.53 16.83 -11.09
C ASP A 26 7.05 16.38 -9.70
N TYR A 27 7.11 15.08 -9.41
CA TYR A 27 6.67 14.55 -8.14
C TYR A 27 7.79 14.71 -7.10
N ASP A 28 7.44 15.30 -5.97
CA ASP A 28 8.36 15.46 -4.85
C ASP A 28 8.81 14.09 -4.32
N GLN A 29 10.12 13.84 -4.39
CA GLN A 29 10.69 12.57 -3.95
C GLN A 29 10.47 12.31 -2.47
N GLU A 30 10.59 13.33 -1.60
CA GLU A 30 10.42 13.14 -0.16
C GLU A 30 8.98 12.76 0.17
N VAL A 31 8.02 13.40 -0.51
CA VAL A 31 6.59 13.06 -0.39
C VAL A 31 6.31 11.65 -0.91
N TRP A 32 6.93 11.25 -2.00
CA TRP A 32 6.78 9.91 -2.56
C TRP A 32 7.36 8.84 -1.62
N ASP A 33 8.57 9.04 -1.11
CA ASP A 33 9.22 8.12 -0.19
C ASP A 33 8.41 7.94 1.10
N GLU A 34 7.86 9.03 1.66
CA GLU A 34 6.99 8.96 2.83
C GLU A 34 5.70 8.18 2.52
N GLN A 35 5.08 8.41 1.36
CA GLN A 35 3.90 7.66 0.93
C GLN A 35 4.20 6.16 0.74
N VAL A 36 5.34 5.82 0.14
CA VAL A 36 5.81 4.43 -0.01
C VAL A 36 6.10 3.79 1.35
N ARG A 37 6.67 4.54 2.29
CA ARG A 37 6.93 4.08 3.66
C ARG A 37 5.62 3.74 4.39
N GLN A 38 4.63 4.62 4.29
CA GLN A 38 3.29 4.41 4.85
C GLN A 38 2.59 3.21 4.19
N HIS A 39 2.70 3.06 2.87
CA HIS A 39 2.18 1.91 2.13
C HIS A 39 2.75 0.57 2.64
N LYS A 40 4.08 0.50 2.79
CA LYS A 40 4.76 -0.67 3.37
C LYS A 40 4.30 -0.94 4.81
N GLN A 41 4.17 0.10 5.63
CA GLN A 41 3.68 -0.05 7.00
C GLN A 41 2.22 -0.53 7.05
N CYS A 42 1.36 -0.07 6.14
CA CYS A 42 -0.01 -0.54 6.03
C CYS A 42 -0.04 -2.05 5.74
N HIS A 43 0.81 -2.53 4.82
CA HIS A 43 0.93 -3.97 4.58
C HIS A 43 1.41 -4.72 5.83
N LEU A 44 2.51 -4.29 6.46
CA LEU A 44 3.07 -4.95 7.64
C LEU A 44 2.08 -4.95 8.83
N GLY A 45 1.32 -3.86 9.02
CA GLY A 45 0.32 -3.74 10.09
C GLY A 45 -0.95 -4.55 9.84
N HIS A 46 -1.31 -4.78 8.56
CA HIS A 46 -2.45 -5.61 8.17
C HIS A 46 -2.10 -7.09 7.91
N GLU A 47 -0.81 -7.46 7.94
CA GLU A 47 -0.38 -8.86 7.96
C GLU A 47 -0.70 -9.57 9.29
N HIS A 48 -1.07 -8.81 10.34
CA HIS A 48 -1.75 -9.39 11.50
C HIS A 48 -3.22 -9.69 11.18
N PRO A 49 -3.68 -10.95 11.32
CA PRO A 49 -4.95 -11.37 10.76
C PRO A 49 -6.12 -10.82 11.59
N LYS A 50 -7.08 -10.24 10.85
CA LYS A 50 -8.53 -10.29 11.07
C LYS A 50 -8.99 -9.80 12.44
N VAL A 51 -9.58 -8.60 12.45
CA VAL A 51 -10.64 -8.29 13.41
C VAL A 51 -11.75 -9.33 13.21
N ARG A 52 -11.74 -10.39 14.00
CA ARG A 52 -12.89 -11.28 14.16
C ARG A 52 -13.90 -10.50 14.98
N ILE A 53 -14.73 -9.69 14.31
CA ILE A 53 -15.96 -9.20 14.94
C ILE A 53 -16.83 -10.44 15.15
N GLN A 54 -16.70 -11.05 16.32
CA GLN A 54 -17.68 -12.00 16.82
C GLN A 54 -18.92 -11.17 17.14
N ARG A 55 -19.90 -11.22 16.25
CA ARG A 55 -21.25 -10.74 16.51
C ARG A 55 -21.81 -11.57 17.65
N LEU A 56 -21.90 -11.00 18.85
CA LEU A 56 -22.68 -11.55 19.95
C LEU A 56 -24.14 -11.16 19.70
N VAL A 57 -24.97 -12.14 19.37
CA VAL A 57 -26.43 -12.14 19.55
C VAL A 57 -26.84 -13.50 20.08
#